data_AF-A0A975PF26-F1
#
_entry.id   AF-A0A975PF26-F1
#
_cell.length_a   1.000
_cell.length_b   1.000
_cell.length_c   1.000
_cell.angle_alpha   90.00
_cell.angle_beta   90.00
_cell.angle_gamma   90.00
#
_symmetry.space_group_name_H-M   'P 1'
#
loop_
_entity.id
_entity.type
_entity.pdbx_description
1 polymer ?
#
loop_
_entity_poly.entity_id
_entity_poly.type
_entity_poly.pdbx_seq_one_letter_code
_entity_poly.pdbx_strand_id
1 'polypeptide(L)'
;MAGAPTASICRDCAARATALLDAAPVSGETLPDTPWGGLSDDELMARLPQVAEAREQVEAHLRRWVEAARVRGISWASIGSALGMSRQSAWERFRQH
;
A
#
# COMPACT_ATOMS: atom_id res chain seq x y z
N MET A 1 0.99 -9.23 10.27
CA MET A 1 2.10 -8.63 9.53
C MET A 1 1.54 -7.76 8.42
N ALA A 2 1.44 -6.45 8.65
CA ALA A 2 1.00 -5.48 7.65
C ALA A 2 2.21 -5.00 6.86
N GLY A 3 2.65 -5.81 5.88
CA GLY A 3 3.58 -5.32 4.86
C GLY A 3 2.79 -4.50 3.84
N ALA A 4 3.25 -3.31 3.48
CA ALA A 4 2.67 -2.56 2.38
C ALA A 4 2.77 -3.44 1.11
N PRO A 5 1.65 -3.84 0.48
CA PRO A 5 1.67 -4.80 -0.63
C PRO A 5 2.40 -4.28 -1.88
N THR A 6 2.80 -3.01 -1.88
CA THR A 6 3.47 -2.32 -2.98
C THR A 6 4.99 -2.21 -2.80
N ALA A 7 5.53 -2.51 -1.61
CA ALA A 7 6.96 -2.36 -1.31
C ALA A 7 7.66 -3.73 -1.38
N SER A 8 8.65 -3.85 -2.27
CA SER A 8 9.60 -4.96 -2.25
C SER A 8 10.96 -4.43 -1.81
N ILE A 9 11.61 -5.16 -0.91
CA ILE A 9 12.96 -4.87 -0.42
C ILE A 9 13.82 -6.12 -0.66
N CYS A 10 15.05 -5.96 -1.14
CA CYS A 10 15.93 -7.11 -1.30
C CYS A 10 16.39 -7.63 0.07
N ARG A 11 16.84 -8.90 0.10
CA ARG A 11 17.30 -9.56 1.33
C ARG A 11 18.39 -8.75 2.04
N ASP A 12 19.33 -8.20 1.29
CA ASP A 12 20.46 -7.44 1.86
C ASP A 12 20.00 -6.12 2.48
N CYS A 13 19.08 -5.42 1.81
CA CYS A 13 18.48 -4.20 2.37
C CYS A 13 17.65 -4.51 3.62
N ALA A 14 16.93 -5.62 3.65
CA ALA A 14 16.19 -6.06 4.83
C ALA A 14 17.14 -6.36 6.00
N ALA A 15 18.22 -7.11 5.77
CA ALA A 15 19.21 -7.43 6.79
C ALA A 15 19.87 -6.16 7.38
N ARG A 16 20.19 -5.18 6.53
CA ARG A 16 20.72 -3.89 6.99
C ARG A 16 19.71 -3.11 7.83
N ALA A 17 18.45 -3.08 7.43
CA ALA A 17 17.40 -2.41 8.19
C ALA A 17 17.24 -3.05 9.58
N THR A 18 17.24 -4.38 9.66
CA THR A 18 17.18 -5.11 10.94
C THR A 18 18.37 -4.76 11.83
N ALA A 19 19.59 -4.76 11.32
CA ALA A 19 20.78 -4.39 12.10
C ALA A 19 20.71 -2.96 12.67
N LEU A 20 20.13 -2.01 11.92
CA LEU A 20 19.92 -0.64 12.41
C LEU A 20 18.89 -0.59 13.54
N LEU A 21 17.81 -1.37 13.43
CA LEU A 21 16.76 -1.44 14.45
C LEU A 21 17.28 -2.10 15.74
N ASP A 22 18.07 -3.16 15.62
CA ASP A 22 18.65 -3.87 16.76
C ASP A 22 19.70 -3.02 17.51
N ALA A 23 20.36 -2.10 16.81
CA ALA A 23 21.32 -1.16 17.39
C ALA A 23 20.65 0.07 18.02
N ALA A 24 19.36 0.31 17.76
CA ALA A 24 18.66 1.44 18.33
C ALA A 24 18.41 1.21 19.84
N PRO A 25 18.66 2.22 20.69
CA PRO A 25 18.33 2.10 22.12
C PRO A 25 16.83 1.88 22.26
N VAL A 26 16.45 0.96 23.14
CA VAL A 26 15.04 0.77 23.51
C VAL A 26 14.55 2.03 24.22
N SER A 27 13.76 2.84 23.50
CA SER A 27 13.04 3.98 24.07
C SER A 27 11.99 3.45 25.04
N GLY A 28 12.06 3.85 26.31
CA GLY A 28 11.04 3.55 27.32
C GLY A 28 9.74 4.34 27.14
N GLU A 29 9.62 5.13 26.07
CA GLU A 29 8.41 5.88 25.74
C GLU A 29 7.32 4.95 25.24
N THR A 30 6.17 4.99 25.93
CA THR A 30 4.95 4.35 25.47
C THR A 30 4.54 4.98 24.14
N LEU A 31 4.65 4.21 23.06
CA LEU A 31 4.11 4.62 21.77
C LEU A 31 2.59 4.80 21.89
N PRO A 32 2.00 5.83 21.26
CA PRO A 32 0.57 5.98 21.23
C PRO A 32 -0.11 4.77 20.57
N ASP A 33 -1.31 4.40 21.04
CA ASP A 33 -2.09 3.26 20.52
C ASP A 33 -2.42 3.39 19.03
N THR A 34 -2.35 4.61 18.49
CA THR A 34 -2.55 4.90 17.08
C THR A 34 -1.39 5.74 16.53
N PRO A 35 -1.03 5.58 15.24
CA PRO A 35 0.05 6.35 14.61
C PRO A 35 -0.15 7.88 14.61
N TRP A 36 -1.38 8.35 14.78
CA TRP A 36 -1.73 9.77 14.83
C TRP A 36 -1.95 10.28 16.26
N GLY A 37 -1.98 9.41 17.28
CA GLY A 37 -2.32 9.79 18.66
C GLY A 37 -1.32 10.74 19.33
N GLY A 38 -0.10 10.84 18.80
CA GLY A 38 0.92 11.78 19.27
C GLY A 38 1.12 13.02 18.39
N LEU A 39 0.34 13.18 17.33
CA LEU A 39 0.48 14.30 16.40
C LEU A 39 -0.35 15.50 16.88
N SER A 40 0.21 16.70 16.77
CA SER A 40 -0.55 17.95 16.81
C SER A 40 -1.45 18.09 15.57
N ASP A 41 -2.43 18.99 15.64
CA ASP A 41 -3.33 19.26 14.52
C ASP A 41 -2.56 19.66 13.24
N ASP A 42 -1.53 20.50 13.37
CA ASP A 42 -0.70 20.93 12.24
C ASP A 42 0.08 19.75 11.63
N GLU A 43 0.65 18.88 12.47
CA GLU A 43 1.35 17.67 12.01
C GLU A 43 0.40 16.68 11.35
N LEU A 44 -0.81 16.52 11.88
CA LEU A 44 -1.86 15.68 11.29
C LEU A 44 -2.24 16.23 9.91
N MET A 45 -2.47 17.53 9.79
CA MET A 45 -2.81 18.19 8.54
C MET A 45 -1.68 18.08 7.51
N ALA A 46 -0.43 18.21 7.94
CA ALA A 46 0.75 18.02 7.09
C ALA A 46 0.90 16.57 6.60
N ARG A 47 0.32 15.59 7.29
CA ARG A 47 0.38 14.16 6.94
C ARG A 47 -0.63 13.76 5.88
N LEU A 48 -1.79 14.41 5.81
CA LEU A 48 -2.88 14.04 4.89
C LEU A 48 -2.45 13.95 3.40
N PRO A 49 -1.64 14.89 2.85
CA PRO A 49 -1.18 14.78 1.47
C PRO A 49 -0.37 13.51 1.20
N GLN A 50 0.47 13.08 2.15
CA GLN A 50 1.28 11.87 2.02
C GLN A 50 0.42 10.61 2.00
N VAL A 51 -0.64 10.57 2.83
CA VAL A 51 -1.60 9.46 2.84
C VAL A 51 -2.40 9.42 1.53
N ALA A 52 -2.79 10.58 1.00
CA ALA A 52 -3.45 10.67 -0.29
C ALA A 52 -2.54 10.19 -1.44
N GLU A 53 -1.26 10.54 -1.43
CA GLU A 53 -0.29 10.03 -2.40
C GLU A 53 -0.13 8.51 -2.30
N ALA A 54 -0.03 7.97 -1.09
CA ALA A 54 0.06 6.52 -0.88
C ALA A 54 -1.15 5.78 -1.47
N ARG A 55 -2.36 6.36 -1.39
CA ARG A 55 -3.55 5.81 -2.05
C ARG A 55 -3.38 5.73 -3.56
N GLU A 56 -2.87 6.78 -4.20
CA GLU A 56 -2.63 6.78 -5.65
C GLU A 56 -1.57 5.75 -6.06
N GLN A 57 -0.52 5.57 -5.24
CA GLN A 57 0.50 4.55 -5.47
C GLN A 57 -0.08 3.13 -5.40
N VAL A 58 -0.96 2.85 -4.41
CA VAL A 58 -1.67 1.57 -4.30
C VAL A 58 -2.56 1.33 -5.51
N GLU A 59 -3.30 2.35 -5.95
CA GLU A 59 -4.17 2.24 -7.12
C GLU A 59 -3.37 1.99 -8.42
N ALA A 60 -2.26 2.70 -8.62
CA ALA A 60 -1.36 2.47 -9.75
C ALA A 60 -0.74 1.06 -9.72
N HIS A 61 -0.45 0.53 -8.52
CA HIS A 61 0.00 -0.84 -8.36
C HIS A 61 -1.11 -1.84 -8.73
N LEU A 62 -2.34 -1.62 -8.26
CA LEU A 62 -3.49 -2.46 -8.61
C LEU A 62 -3.72 -2.51 -10.13
N ARG A 63 -3.60 -1.37 -10.83
CA ARG A 63 -3.69 -1.31 -12.29
C ARG A 63 -2.69 -2.25 -12.98
N ARG A 64 -1.42 -2.25 -12.54
CA ARG A 64 -0.39 -3.15 -13.10
C ARG A 64 -0.74 -4.64 -12.91
N TRP A 65 -1.35 -5.00 -11.79
CA TRP A 65 -1.81 -6.38 -11.57
C TRP A 65 -3.00 -6.75 -12.45
N VAL A 66 -3.95 -5.83 -12.62
CA VAL A 66 -5.08 -6.03 -13.54
C VAL A 66 -4.57 -6.20 -14.97
N GLU A 67 -3.62 -5.36 -15.41
CA GLU A 67 -2.97 -5.49 -16.71
C GLU A 67 -2.30 -6.86 -16.88
N ALA A 68 -1.49 -7.29 -15.92
CA ALA A 68 -0.86 -8.61 -15.95
C ALA A 68 -1.89 -9.76 -16.01
N ALA A 69 -3.03 -9.63 -15.33
CA ALA A 69 -4.13 -10.57 -15.43
C ALA A 69 -4.77 -10.57 -16.82
N ARG A 70 -4.94 -9.40 -17.44
CA ARG A 70 -5.47 -9.24 -18.79
C ARG A 70 -4.54 -9.79 -19.87
N VAL A 71 -3.22 -9.59 -19.74
CA VAL A 71 -2.20 -10.20 -20.61
C VAL A 71 -2.27 -11.73 -20.56
N ARG A 72 -2.62 -12.31 -19.41
CA ARG A 72 -2.86 -13.76 -19.24
C ARG A 72 -4.24 -14.23 -19.70
N GLY A 73 -5.06 -13.36 -20.28
CA GLY A 73 -6.39 -13.69 -20.80
C GLY A 73 -7.49 -13.81 -19.75
N ILE A 74 -7.23 -13.47 -18.48
CA ILE A 74 -8.22 -13.60 -17.39
C ILE A 74 -9.38 -12.64 -17.63
N SER A 75 -10.61 -13.14 -17.63
CA SER A 75 -11.81 -12.36 -17.98
C SER A 75 -12.10 -11.20 -17.02
N TRP A 76 -12.73 -10.14 -17.51
CA TRP A 76 -13.24 -9.04 -16.68
C TRP A 76 -14.22 -9.49 -15.60
N ALA A 77 -14.97 -10.58 -15.83
CA ALA A 77 -15.86 -11.15 -14.83
C ALA A 77 -15.07 -11.74 -13.65
N SER A 78 -14.00 -12.50 -13.94
CA SER A 78 -13.12 -13.08 -12.92
C SER A 78 -12.37 -11.99 -12.14
N ILE A 79 -11.85 -10.96 -12.83
CA ILE A 79 -11.18 -9.83 -12.19
C ILE A 79 -12.16 -9.04 -11.31
N GLY A 80 -13.35 -8.72 -11.81
CA GLY A 80 -14.38 -8.03 -11.04
C GLY A 80 -14.77 -8.82 -9.79
N SER A 81 -15.03 -10.12 -9.93
CA SER A 81 -15.35 -11.00 -8.80
C SER A 81 -14.24 -11.03 -7.74
N ALA A 82 -12.96 -11.07 -8.15
CA ALA A 82 -11.83 -11.02 -7.22
C ALA A 82 -11.70 -9.68 -6.49
N LEU A 83 -12.16 -8.59 -7.10
CA LEU A 83 -12.17 -7.25 -6.52
C LEU A 83 -13.50 -6.89 -5.84
N GLY A 84 -14.43 -7.84 -5.70
CA GLY A 84 -15.74 -7.60 -5.08
C GLY A 84 -16.65 -6.65 -5.87
N MET A 85 -16.50 -6.58 -7.20
CA MET A 85 -17.28 -5.70 -8.06
C MET A 85 -17.86 -6.41 -9.29
N SER A 86 -18.81 -5.78 -9.98
CA SER A 86 -19.38 -6.33 -11.20
C SER A 86 -18.36 -6.34 -12.36
N ARG A 87 -18.60 -7.20 -13.36
CA ARG A 87 -17.82 -7.21 -14.61
C ARG A 87 -17.80 -5.82 -15.27
N GLN A 88 -18.94 -5.14 -15.33
CA GLN A 88 -19.07 -3.83 -15.97
C GLN A 88 -18.25 -2.79 -15.20
N SER A 89 -18.35 -2.76 -13.88
CA SER A 89 -17.57 -1.86 -13.02
C SER A 89 -16.06 -2.07 -13.18
N ALA A 90 -15.62 -3.33 -13.26
CA ALA A 90 -14.22 -3.65 -13.50
C ALA A 90 -13.75 -3.15 -14.88
N TRP A 91 -14.54 -3.38 -15.93
CA TRP A 91 -14.21 -2.89 -17.26
C TRP A 91 -14.19 -1.36 -17.33
N GLU A 92 -15.20 -0.67 -16.81
CA GLU A 92 -15.24 0.80 -16.82
C GLU A 92 -14.04 1.43 -16.11
N ARG A 93 -13.66 0.87 -14.95
CA ARG A 93 -12.54 1.35 -14.14
C ARG A 93 -11.17 1.12 -14.77
N PHE A 94 -10.96 -0.03 -15.43
CA PHE A 94 -9.63 -0.47 -15.85
C PHE A 94 -9.42 -0.51 -17.37
N ARG A 95 -10.42 -0.19 -18.21
CA ARG A 95 -10.27 -0.20 -19.68
C ARG A 95 -9.51 0.99 -20.27
N GLN A 96 -9.36 2.10 -19.54
CA GLN A 96 -8.92 3.38 -20.11
C GLN A 96 -7.42 3.66 -19.95
N HIS A 97 -6.56 2.64 -19.85
CA HIS A 97 -5.11 2.82 -19.79
C HIS A 97 -4.46 1.76 -20.69
#